data_AF-A0A5C3MWD3-F1
#
_entry.id   AF-A0A5C3MWD3-F1
#
_cell.length_a   1.000
_cell.length_b   1.000
_cell.length_c   1.000
_cell.angle_alpha   90.00
_cell.angle_beta   90.00
_cell.angle_gamma   90.00
#
_symmetry.space_group_name_H-M   'P 1'
#
loop_
_entity.id
_entity.type
_entity.pdbx_description
1 polymer ?
#
loop_
_entity_poly.entity_id
_entity_poly.type
_entity_poly.pdbx_seq_one_letter_code
_entity_poly.pdbx_strand_id
1 'polypeptide(L)'
;MCHAWDSPTPNPSHLVLMKGSTPPVRPVQRPETLLTRFRSPAVVKLELQGFTWTEIRPLLGAFVEDLTLERMSDIPLQDFRLVLEGMKKLHRLSMSNIDLVVLHGASLSNLECLELDGRGQHAVSGNDLLTALGFMQKLEQLDVQIRVTGTANNTPVITLPNLMSFSGVLRRSRDVAYLGHVTAPRIRHFQLSCWNGTQKDDDDLKDALWMVRFRLHKPSTSPSSNTPLPMSAQRTASILSCASRTKDG
;
A
#
# COMPACT_ATOMS: atom_id res chain seq x y z
N MET A 1 18.92 -13.29 42.52
CA MET A 1 18.67 -13.21 41.07
C MET A 1 17.49 -12.27 40.88
N CYS A 2 17.74 -11.03 40.47
CA CYS A 2 16.67 -10.06 40.23
C CYS A 2 16.00 -10.42 38.91
N HIS A 3 14.73 -10.80 38.94
CA HIS A 3 13.96 -11.00 37.73
C HIS A 3 13.84 -9.66 37.02
N ALA A 4 14.64 -9.44 35.99
CA ALA A 4 14.53 -8.30 35.07
C ALA A 4 13.17 -8.23 34.33
N TRP A 5 12.22 -9.08 34.70
CA TRP A 5 10.91 -9.25 34.10
C TRP A 5 9.82 -8.42 34.80
N ASP A 6 10.07 -7.90 36.02
CA ASP A 6 9.10 -7.09 36.78
C ASP A 6 9.31 -5.57 36.59
N SER A 7 10.08 -5.17 35.59
CA SER A 7 10.24 -3.75 35.25
C SER A 7 8.91 -3.24 34.69
N PRO A 8 8.42 -2.05 35.10
CA PRO A 8 7.23 -1.47 34.50
C PRO A 8 7.44 -1.42 32.99
N THR A 9 6.54 -2.09 32.25
CA THR A 9 6.66 -2.19 30.80
C THR A 9 6.65 -0.76 30.28
N PRO A 10 7.72 -0.32 29.56
CA PRO A 10 7.67 0.97 28.91
C PRO A 10 6.38 1.03 28.09
N ASN A 11 5.77 2.20 28.00
CA ASN A 11 4.52 2.40 27.28
C ASN A 11 4.83 3.05 25.92
N PRO A 12 5.44 2.30 24.97
CA PRO A 12 5.88 2.90 23.73
C PRO A 12 4.67 3.29 22.89
N SER A 13 4.74 4.46 22.25
CA SER A 13 3.81 4.83 21.18
C SER A 13 4.10 4.11 19.87
N HIS A 14 5.33 3.60 19.72
CA HIS A 14 5.82 2.90 18.53
C HIS A 14 6.49 1.58 18.92
N LEU A 15 5.96 0.47 18.40
CA LEU A 15 6.47 -0.87 18.64
C LEU A 15 6.95 -1.49 17.33
N VAL A 16 8.22 -1.90 17.31
CA VAL A 16 8.84 -2.62 16.19
C VAL A 16 9.26 -4.00 16.69
N LEU A 17 8.76 -5.06 16.06
CA LEU A 17 9.11 -6.43 16.37
C LEU A 17 9.55 -7.13 15.09
N MET A 18 10.69 -7.83 15.16
CA MET A 18 11.23 -8.61 14.05
C MET A 18 11.55 -10.02 14.54
N LYS A 19 11.05 -11.03 13.82
CA LYS A 19 11.40 -12.43 14.07
C LYS A 19 12.71 -12.73 13.37
N GLY A 20 13.75 -13.08 14.15
CA GLY A 20 15.04 -13.48 13.61
C GLY A 20 14.94 -14.76 12.75
N SER A 21 15.78 -14.86 11.72
CA SER A 21 15.82 -16.00 10.79
C SER A 21 16.37 -17.30 11.39
N THR A 22 16.93 -17.24 12.59
CA THR A 22 17.52 -18.41 13.26
C THR A 22 16.42 -19.26 13.90
N PRO A 23 16.38 -20.57 13.64
CA PRO A 23 15.43 -21.45 14.30
C PRO A 23 15.60 -21.34 15.82
N PRO A 24 14.50 -21.26 16.58
CA PRO A 24 14.59 -21.06 18.01
C PRO A 24 15.30 -22.26 18.65
N VAL A 25 16.28 -21.98 19.51
CA VAL A 25 17.08 -23.00 20.23
C VAL A 25 16.16 -23.95 21.04
N ARG A 26 14.96 -23.48 21.40
CA ARG A 26 13.88 -24.29 21.96
C ARG A 26 12.53 -23.85 21.37
N PRO A 27 11.66 -24.78 20.96
CA PRO A 27 10.29 -24.45 20.56
C PRO A 27 9.57 -23.74 21.71
N VAL A 28 8.96 -22.59 21.42
CA VAL A 28 8.09 -21.91 22.38
C VAL A 28 6.77 -22.67 22.41
N GLN A 29 6.33 -23.09 23.60
CA GLN A 29 5.10 -23.89 23.75
C GLN A 29 3.80 -23.12 23.42
N ARG A 30 3.80 -21.79 23.55
CA ARG A 30 2.65 -20.90 23.30
C ARG A 30 3.07 -19.58 22.62
N PRO A 31 3.46 -19.61 21.35
CA PRO A 31 3.98 -18.44 20.64
C PRO A 31 2.98 -17.26 20.61
N GLU A 32 1.67 -17.55 20.61
CA GLU A 32 0.58 -16.56 20.68
C GLU A 32 0.56 -15.74 21.98
N THR A 33 1.15 -16.26 23.06
CA THR A 33 1.22 -15.56 24.35
C THR A 33 2.47 -14.71 24.51
N LEU A 34 3.47 -14.87 23.64
CA LEU A 34 4.70 -14.10 23.73
C LEU A 34 4.48 -12.61 23.46
N LEU A 35 3.58 -12.33 22.52
CA LEU A 35 3.38 -10.97 22.05
C LEU A 35 2.35 -10.22 22.89
N THR A 36 1.45 -10.89 23.59
CA THR A 36 0.37 -10.24 24.35
C THR A 36 0.85 -9.25 25.41
N ARG A 37 2.05 -9.46 25.97
CA ARG A 37 2.68 -8.51 26.91
C ARG A 37 3.00 -7.14 26.31
N PHE A 38 3.09 -7.05 24.98
CA PHE A 38 3.30 -5.80 24.27
C PHE A 38 1.99 -5.14 23.82
N ARG A 39 0.84 -5.75 24.14
CA ARG A 39 -0.46 -5.14 23.88
C ARG A 39 -0.64 -3.96 24.82
N SER A 40 -0.55 -2.76 24.26
CA SER A 40 -0.85 -1.52 24.99
C SER A 40 -1.71 -0.60 24.11
N PRO A 41 -2.72 0.08 24.68
CA PRO A 41 -3.50 1.09 23.96
C PRO A 41 -2.68 2.33 23.59
N ALA A 42 -1.46 2.49 24.15
CA ALA A 42 -0.58 3.59 23.76
C ALA A 42 0.15 3.32 22.43
N VAL A 43 0.25 2.06 21.99
CA VAL A 43 0.93 1.70 20.73
C VAL A 43 0.04 2.14 19.57
N VAL A 44 0.41 3.26 18.95
CA VAL A 44 -0.26 3.81 17.77
C VAL A 44 0.43 3.37 16.48
N LYS A 45 1.74 3.11 16.53
CA LYS A 45 2.51 2.59 15.39
C LYS A 45 3.04 1.19 15.67
N LEU A 46 2.73 0.25 14.78
CA LEU A 46 3.06 -1.16 14.94
C LEU A 46 3.73 -1.70 13.67
N GLU A 47 4.98 -2.16 13.80
CA GLU A 47 5.74 -2.77 12.71
C GLU A 47 6.11 -4.20 13.08
N LEU A 48 5.70 -5.17 12.25
CA LEU A 48 5.85 -6.59 12.52
C LEU A 48 6.47 -7.27 11.31
N GLN A 49 7.57 -7.99 11.53
CA GLN A 49 8.28 -8.71 10.47
C GLN A 49 8.48 -10.20 10.79
N GLY A 50 8.07 -11.07 9.87
CA GLY A 50 8.38 -12.50 9.90
C GLY A 50 7.58 -13.34 10.90
N PHE A 51 6.43 -12.84 11.37
CA PHE A 51 5.56 -13.57 12.29
C PHE A 51 4.46 -14.34 11.55
N THR A 52 3.83 -15.28 12.25
CA THR A 52 2.58 -15.90 11.78
C THR A 52 1.38 -15.05 12.20
N TRP A 53 0.23 -15.24 11.54
CA TRP A 53 -1.01 -14.59 11.95
C TRP A 53 -1.41 -14.86 13.41
N THR A 54 -1.30 -16.11 13.85
CA THR A 54 -1.68 -16.51 15.22
C THR A 54 -0.85 -15.81 16.30
N GLU A 55 0.42 -15.50 15.99
CA GLU A 55 1.30 -14.74 16.87
C GLU A 55 0.86 -13.28 16.99
N ILE A 56 0.52 -12.63 15.86
CA ILE A 56 0.30 -11.18 15.83
C ILE A 56 -1.14 -10.76 16.10
N ARG A 57 -2.13 -11.62 15.84
CA ARG A 57 -3.55 -11.28 15.98
C ARG A 57 -3.88 -10.63 17.33
N PRO A 58 -3.35 -11.09 18.48
CA PRO A 58 -3.63 -10.46 19.78
C PRO A 58 -3.08 -9.03 19.94
N LEU A 59 -2.11 -8.62 19.12
CA LEU A 59 -1.53 -7.27 19.12
C LEU A 59 -2.35 -6.27 18.31
N LEU A 60 -3.09 -6.74 17.31
CA LEU A 60 -3.85 -5.88 16.41
C LEU A 60 -5.08 -5.35 17.15
N GLY A 61 -5.03 -4.08 17.52
CA GLY A 61 -6.06 -3.40 18.30
C GLY A 61 -6.61 -2.17 17.61
N ALA A 62 -7.76 -1.68 18.10
CA ALA A 62 -8.46 -0.53 17.56
C ALA A 62 -7.70 0.81 17.69
N PHE A 63 -6.62 0.84 18.49
CA PHE A 63 -5.79 2.02 18.73
C PHE A 63 -4.67 2.20 17.73
N VAL A 64 -4.35 1.17 16.93
CA VAL A 64 -3.28 1.24 15.95
C VAL A 64 -3.71 2.14 14.79
N GLU A 65 -2.82 3.06 14.47
CA GLU A 65 -2.98 4.14 13.50
C GLU A 65 -2.07 3.94 12.28
N ASP A 66 -0.86 3.41 12.49
CA ASP A 66 0.10 3.03 11.45
C ASP A 66 0.49 1.56 11.65
N LEU A 67 0.16 0.72 10.66
CA LEU A 67 0.45 -0.71 10.65
C LEU A 67 1.38 -1.06 9.49
N THR A 68 2.52 -1.67 9.81
CA THR A 68 3.43 -2.29 8.83
C THR A 68 3.53 -3.78 9.09
N LEU A 69 3.19 -4.59 8.09
CA LEU A 69 3.26 -6.04 8.13
C LEU A 69 4.21 -6.54 7.06
N GLU A 70 5.30 -7.19 7.46
CA GLU A 70 6.28 -7.71 6.53
C GLU A 70 6.50 -9.20 6.66
N ARG A 71 6.56 -9.90 5.51
CA ARG A 71 6.90 -11.34 5.46
C ARG A 71 6.03 -12.18 6.40
N MET A 72 4.75 -11.83 6.48
CA MET A 72 3.78 -12.54 7.31
C MET A 72 3.40 -13.86 6.66
N SER A 73 3.19 -14.90 7.47
CA SER A 73 2.68 -16.20 6.99
C SER A 73 1.31 -16.53 7.59
N ASP A 74 0.60 -17.42 6.89
CA ASP A 74 -0.61 -18.08 7.40
C ASP A 74 -1.74 -17.12 7.78
N ILE A 75 -1.86 -15.99 7.07
CA ILE A 75 -2.94 -15.02 7.27
C ILE A 75 -4.27 -15.60 6.75
N PRO A 76 -5.26 -15.87 7.62
CA PRO A 76 -6.60 -16.22 7.18
C PRO A 76 -7.30 -14.95 6.70
N LEU A 77 -7.50 -14.85 5.39
CA LEU A 77 -8.00 -13.64 4.71
C LEU A 77 -9.25 -13.03 5.38
N GLN A 78 -10.24 -13.86 5.72
CA GLN A 78 -11.49 -13.39 6.33
C GLN A 78 -11.29 -12.83 7.74
N ASP A 79 -10.46 -13.47 8.56
CA ASP A 79 -10.19 -13.01 9.92
C ASP A 79 -9.35 -11.73 9.91
N PHE A 80 -8.36 -11.65 9.02
CA PHE A 80 -7.56 -10.43 8.88
C PHE A 80 -8.40 -9.25 8.39
N ARG A 81 -9.32 -9.47 7.46
CA ARG A 81 -10.29 -8.43 7.05
C ARG A 81 -11.11 -7.90 8.23
N LEU A 82 -11.68 -8.79 9.05
CA LEU A 82 -12.47 -8.40 10.22
C LEU A 82 -11.65 -7.58 11.23
N VAL A 83 -10.37 -7.95 11.42
CA VAL A 83 -9.46 -7.20 12.27
C VAL A 83 -9.22 -5.79 11.70
N LEU A 84 -8.88 -5.69 10.41
CA LEU A 84 -8.68 -4.40 9.74
C LEU A 84 -9.92 -3.49 9.83
N GLU A 85 -11.11 -4.04 9.64
CA GLU A 85 -12.37 -3.31 9.80
C GLU A 85 -12.58 -2.78 11.23
N GLY A 86 -12.05 -3.48 12.24
CA GLY A 86 -12.06 -3.05 13.64
C GLY A 86 -11.07 -1.92 13.96
N MET A 87 -10.05 -1.71 13.12
CA MET A 87 -9.01 -0.70 13.31
C MET A 87 -9.47 0.67 12.82
N LYS A 88 -10.45 1.26 13.49
CA LYS A 88 -11.12 2.50 13.06
C LYS A 88 -10.19 3.72 12.97
N LYS A 89 -9.03 3.69 13.62
CA LYS A 89 -8.04 4.76 13.59
C LYS A 89 -6.93 4.55 12.55
N LEU A 90 -6.93 3.41 11.85
CA LEU A 90 -5.90 3.08 10.88
C LEU A 90 -5.92 4.08 9.72
N HIS A 91 -4.85 4.85 9.58
CA HIS A 91 -4.66 5.80 8.49
C HIS A 91 -3.48 5.40 7.59
N ARG A 92 -2.51 4.62 8.09
CA ARG A 92 -1.41 4.09 7.28
C ARG A 92 -1.34 2.57 7.37
N LEU A 93 -1.29 1.94 6.20
CA LEU A 93 -1.15 0.49 6.05
C LEU A 93 -0.04 0.19 5.05
N SER A 94 0.99 -0.50 5.50
CA SER A 94 2.06 -1.04 4.67
C SER A 94 2.08 -2.55 4.80
N MET A 95 2.03 -3.26 3.68
CA MET A 95 2.02 -4.72 3.65
C MET A 95 3.02 -5.23 2.62
N SER A 96 3.92 -6.10 3.06
CA SER A 96 4.79 -6.85 2.18
C SER A 96 4.51 -8.34 2.19
N ASN A 97 4.45 -8.93 1.01
CA ASN A 97 4.18 -10.35 0.81
C ASN A 97 2.84 -10.83 1.41
N ILE A 98 1.78 -10.04 1.24
CA ILE A 98 0.42 -10.42 1.63
C ILE A 98 -0.48 -10.44 0.38
N ASP A 99 -1.36 -11.43 0.30
CA ASP A 99 -2.37 -11.51 -0.75
C ASP A 99 -3.37 -10.36 -0.61
N LEU A 100 -3.44 -9.52 -1.65
CA LEU A 100 -4.34 -8.36 -1.72
C LEU A 100 -5.82 -8.72 -1.66
N VAL A 101 -6.19 -9.99 -1.89
CA VAL A 101 -7.58 -10.44 -1.70
C VAL A 101 -8.08 -10.09 -0.30
N VAL A 102 -7.19 -9.90 0.69
CA VAL A 102 -7.61 -9.46 2.03
C VAL A 102 -8.19 -8.04 2.09
N LEU A 103 -7.78 -7.14 1.18
CA LEU A 103 -8.35 -5.80 1.12
C LEU A 103 -9.74 -5.80 0.46
N HIS A 104 -10.15 -6.92 -0.15
CA HIS A 104 -11.43 -7.02 -0.80
C HIS A 104 -12.58 -6.97 0.23
N GLY A 105 -13.41 -5.92 0.10
CA GLY A 105 -14.53 -5.65 0.99
C GLY A 105 -14.14 -5.06 2.35
N ALA A 106 -12.85 -4.84 2.62
CA ALA A 106 -12.41 -4.15 3.83
C ALA A 106 -12.81 -2.66 3.75
N SER A 107 -13.65 -2.21 4.68
CA SER A 107 -14.02 -0.79 4.76
C SER A 107 -12.92 0.02 5.45
N LEU A 108 -11.91 0.42 4.68
CA LEU A 108 -10.76 1.20 5.11
C LEU A 108 -10.94 2.70 4.80
N SER A 109 -12.08 3.27 5.23
CA SER A 109 -12.50 4.63 4.87
C SER A 109 -11.65 5.75 5.47
N ASN A 110 -10.87 5.45 6.51
CA ASN A 110 -9.92 6.38 7.13
C ASN A 110 -8.49 6.25 6.59
N LEU A 111 -8.23 5.33 5.67
CA LEU A 111 -6.90 5.09 5.16
C LEU A 111 -6.45 6.24 4.26
N GLU A 112 -5.30 6.81 4.60
CA GLU A 112 -4.64 7.93 3.92
C GLU A 112 -3.40 7.47 3.14
N CYS A 113 -2.71 6.44 3.63
CA CYS A 113 -1.52 5.88 2.99
C CYS A 113 -1.62 4.36 2.88
N LEU A 114 -1.49 3.85 1.64
CA LEU A 114 -1.43 2.44 1.32
C LEU A 114 -0.14 2.11 0.58
N GLU A 115 0.66 1.23 1.15
CA GLU A 115 1.89 0.71 0.56
C GLU A 115 1.79 -0.80 0.39
N LEU A 116 2.03 -1.27 -0.83
CA LEU A 116 1.90 -2.66 -1.22
C LEU A 116 3.20 -3.13 -1.86
N ASP A 117 3.92 -4.01 -1.18
CA ASP A 117 5.13 -4.64 -1.72
C ASP A 117 4.90 -6.15 -1.90
N GLY A 118 5.12 -6.67 -3.11
CA GLY A 118 5.03 -8.11 -3.35
C GLY A 118 6.04 -8.53 -4.38
N ARG A 119 7.29 -8.13 -4.17
CA ARG A 119 8.48 -8.53 -4.93
C ARG A 119 8.77 -10.03 -4.77
N GLY A 120 7.87 -10.87 -5.26
CA GLY A 120 7.92 -12.33 -5.11
C GLY A 120 6.58 -13.04 -5.17
N GLN A 121 5.46 -12.30 -5.15
CA GLN A 121 4.13 -12.87 -5.02
C GLN A 121 3.41 -13.12 -6.35
N HIS A 122 2.30 -13.84 -6.26
CA HIS A 122 1.32 -14.00 -7.32
C HIS A 122 0.78 -12.64 -7.77
N ALA A 123 0.41 -12.57 -9.05
CA ALA A 123 -0.13 -11.35 -9.61
C ALA A 123 -1.55 -11.10 -9.07
N VAL A 124 -1.86 -9.86 -8.72
CA VAL A 124 -3.19 -9.47 -8.22
C VAL A 124 -4.07 -9.01 -9.38
N SER A 125 -5.34 -9.38 -9.36
CA SER A 125 -6.35 -8.88 -10.30
C SER A 125 -6.48 -7.35 -10.21
N GLY A 126 -6.37 -6.66 -11.35
CA GLY A 126 -6.63 -5.21 -11.41
C GLY A 126 -8.03 -4.83 -10.94
N ASN A 127 -9.03 -5.71 -11.15
CA ASN A 127 -10.39 -5.49 -10.68
C ASN A 127 -10.49 -5.53 -9.15
N ASP A 128 -9.76 -6.43 -8.51
CA ASP A 128 -9.80 -6.62 -7.06
C ASP A 128 -9.14 -5.42 -6.38
N LEU A 129 -8.00 -4.96 -6.93
CA LEU A 129 -7.34 -3.73 -6.49
C LEU A 129 -8.27 -2.51 -6.64
N LEU A 130 -8.91 -2.33 -7.79
CA LEU A 130 -9.83 -1.21 -8.01
C LEU A 130 -11.03 -1.26 -7.06
N THR A 131 -11.56 -2.46 -6.80
CA THR A 131 -12.67 -2.65 -5.86
C THR A 131 -12.25 -2.24 -4.45
N ALA A 132 -11.06 -2.65 -3.99
CA ALA A 132 -10.52 -2.25 -2.69
C ALA A 132 -10.30 -0.73 -2.60
N LEU A 133 -9.66 -0.13 -3.61
CA LEU A 133 -9.43 1.32 -3.68
C LEU A 133 -10.72 2.13 -3.66
N GLY A 134 -11.82 1.60 -4.23
CA GLY A 134 -13.14 2.24 -4.21
C GLY A 134 -13.66 2.58 -2.81
N PHE A 135 -13.20 1.86 -1.77
CA PHE A 135 -13.59 2.11 -0.38
C PHE A 135 -12.68 3.10 0.36
N MET A 136 -11.56 3.53 -0.24
CA MET A 136 -10.53 4.34 0.41
C MET A 136 -10.61 5.81 -0.03
N GLN A 137 -11.73 6.47 0.29
CA GLN A 137 -12.01 7.84 -0.19
C GLN A 137 -11.09 8.93 0.39
N LYS A 138 -10.39 8.63 1.50
CA LYS A 138 -9.38 9.51 2.10
C LYS A 138 -7.95 9.22 1.64
N LEU A 139 -7.75 8.26 0.74
CA LEU A 139 -6.42 7.86 0.31
C LEU A 139 -5.70 9.05 -0.35
N GLU A 140 -4.56 9.44 0.21
CA GLU A 140 -3.70 10.52 -0.25
C GLU A 140 -2.44 9.98 -0.94
N GLN A 141 -1.93 8.84 -0.47
CA GLN A 141 -0.74 8.19 -1.00
C GLN A 141 -1.01 6.72 -1.31
N LEU A 142 -0.62 6.31 -2.53
CA LEU A 142 -0.70 4.94 -2.99
C LEU A 142 0.65 4.51 -3.59
N ASP A 143 1.29 3.51 -3.00
CA ASP A 143 2.48 2.86 -3.55
C ASP A 143 2.19 1.39 -3.87
N VAL A 144 2.35 1.02 -5.15
CA VAL A 144 2.01 -0.31 -5.68
C VAL A 144 3.27 -0.93 -6.30
N GLN A 145 3.97 -1.72 -5.50
CA GLN A 145 5.16 -2.48 -5.87
C GLN A 145 4.86 -3.98 -5.99
N ILE A 146 3.68 -4.28 -6.51
CA ILE A 146 3.18 -5.63 -6.77
C ILE A 146 2.88 -5.79 -8.26
N ARG A 147 2.87 -7.03 -8.73
CA ARG A 147 2.39 -7.31 -10.09
C ARG A 147 0.86 -7.25 -10.12
N VAL A 148 0.31 -6.32 -10.89
CA VAL A 148 -1.14 -6.24 -11.13
C VAL A 148 -1.45 -6.78 -12.52
N THR A 149 -2.43 -7.66 -12.65
CA THR A 149 -2.92 -8.16 -13.94
C THR A 149 -3.97 -7.20 -14.52
N GLY A 150 -4.26 -7.37 -15.81
CA GLY A 150 -5.20 -6.49 -16.52
C GLY A 150 -6.60 -6.47 -15.90
N THR A 151 -7.37 -5.47 -16.29
CA THR A 151 -8.78 -5.30 -15.91
C THR A 151 -9.71 -6.01 -16.90
N ALA A 152 -10.94 -6.28 -16.46
CA ALA A 152 -12.00 -6.67 -17.38
C ALA A 152 -12.48 -5.46 -18.20
N ASN A 153 -13.02 -5.70 -19.40
CA ASN A 153 -13.50 -4.62 -20.28
C ASN A 153 -14.60 -3.75 -19.64
N ASN A 154 -15.34 -4.28 -18.66
CA ASN A 154 -16.46 -3.62 -18.00
C ASN A 154 -16.12 -3.10 -16.60
N THR A 155 -14.83 -2.95 -16.28
CA THR A 155 -14.42 -2.52 -14.95
C THR A 155 -14.82 -1.05 -14.71
N PRO A 156 -15.55 -0.76 -13.61
CA PRO A 156 -16.02 0.60 -13.34
C PRO A 156 -14.85 1.56 -13.13
N VAL A 157 -15.06 2.82 -13.50
CA VAL A 157 -14.12 3.89 -13.17
C VAL A 157 -14.35 4.29 -11.72
N ILE A 158 -13.30 4.25 -10.91
CA ILE A 158 -13.31 4.73 -9.53
C ILE A 158 -12.75 6.15 -9.45
N THR A 159 -13.20 6.91 -8.45
CA THR A 159 -12.65 8.23 -8.14
C THR A 159 -11.95 8.17 -6.79
N LEU A 160 -10.71 8.65 -6.75
CA LEU A 160 -9.91 8.83 -5.54
C LEU A 160 -9.71 10.34 -5.33
N PRO A 161 -10.66 11.02 -4.65
CA PRO A 161 -10.74 12.47 -4.67
C PRO A 161 -9.56 13.14 -3.96
N ASN A 162 -8.93 12.45 -3.01
CA ASN A 162 -7.83 12.97 -2.19
C ASN A 162 -6.45 12.49 -2.61
N LEU A 163 -6.34 11.60 -3.60
CA LEU A 163 -5.06 11.01 -3.99
C LEU A 163 -4.12 12.11 -4.53
N MET A 164 -3.01 12.32 -3.83
CA MET A 164 -1.99 13.32 -4.14
C MET A 164 -0.73 12.68 -4.70
N SER A 165 -0.40 11.45 -4.28
CA SER A 165 0.82 10.74 -4.66
C SER A 165 0.52 9.32 -5.10
N PHE A 166 1.07 8.95 -6.26
CA PHE A 166 1.07 7.59 -6.77
C PHE A 166 2.50 7.17 -7.14
N SER A 167 2.90 6.00 -6.65
CA SER A 167 4.11 5.30 -7.07
C SER A 167 3.74 3.88 -7.52
N GLY A 168 4.34 3.43 -8.61
CA GLY A 168 4.13 2.08 -9.12
C GLY A 168 5.39 1.50 -9.72
N VAL A 169 5.57 0.19 -9.55
CA VAL A 169 6.61 -0.58 -10.24
C VAL A 169 5.96 -1.51 -11.26
N LEU A 170 6.26 -1.31 -12.54
CA LEU A 170 5.76 -2.14 -13.63
C LEU A 170 6.78 -3.20 -14.06
N ARG A 171 6.28 -4.41 -14.36
CA ARG A 171 7.06 -5.43 -15.08
C ARG A 171 6.73 -5.44 -16.56
N ARG A 172 5.52 -5.03 -16.93
CA ARG A 172 5.03 -4.89 -18.31
C ARG A 172 4.10 -3.68 -18.38
N SER A 173 3.97 -3.09 -19.56
CA SER A 173 3.02 -2.00 -19.84
C SER A 173 1.61 -2.29 -19.30
N ARG A 174 1.08 -3.50 -19.54
CA ARG A 174 -0.26 -3.91 -19.09
C ARG A 174 -0.49 -3.90 -17.58
N ASP A 175 0.57 -3.90 -16.77
CA ASP A 175 0.45 -3.95 -15.31
C ASP A 175 -0.17 -2.65 -14.76
N VAL A 176 -0.14 -1.55 -15.52
CA VAL A 176 -0.76 -0.28 -15.15
C VAL A 176 -2.13 -0.04 -15.80
N ALA A 177 -2.68 -1.03 -16.53
CA ALA A 177 -3.96 -0.86 -17.23
C ALA A 177 -5.11 -0.45 -16.29
N TYR A 178 -5.07 -0.92 -15.03
CA TYR A 178 -6.05 -0.55 -14.00
C TYR A 178 -6.07 0.96 -13.70
N LEU A 179 -4.94 1.67 -13.87
CA LEU A 179 -4.89 3.13 -13.69
C LEU A 179 -5.75 3.87 -14.70
N GLY A 180 -6.05 3.26 -15.86
CA GLY A 180 -7.01 3.81 -16.83
C GLY A 180 -8.44 3.90 -16.28
N HIS A 181 -8.74 3.19 -15.19
CA HIS A 181 -10.00 3.19 -14.47
C HIS A 181 -9.96 4.02 -13.19
N VAL A 182 -8.89 4.79 -12.93
CA VAL A 182 -8.76 5.64 -11.75
C VAL A 182 -8.83 7.11 -12.15
N THR A 183 -9.72 7.85 -11.49
CA THR A 183 -9.78 9.32 -11.57
C THR A 183 -9.23 9.91 -10.28
N ALA A 184 -8.13 10.67 -10.35
CA ALA A 184 -7.47 11.29 -9.19
C ALA A 184 -7.25 12.80 -9.43
N PRO A 185 -8.25 13.65 -9.18
CA PRO A 185 -8.22 15.07 -9.58
C PRO A 185 -7.18 15.91 -8.83
N ARG A 186 -6.68 15.42 -7.69
CA ARG A 186 -5.71 16.12 -6.84
C ARG A 186 -4.28 15.60 -6.99
N ILE A 187 -4.02 14.69 -7.93
CA ILE A 187 -2.71 14.07 -8.08
C ILE A 187 -1.64 15.11 -8.43
N ARG A 188 -0.53 15.08 -7.70
CA ARG A 188 0.63 15.98 -7.87
C ARG A 188 1.91 15.21 -8.16
N HIS A 189 2.05 14.05 -7.54
CA HIS A 189 3.20 13.19 -7.68
C HIS A 189 2.75 11.90 -8.36
N PHE A 190 3.37 11.60 -9.50
CA PHE A 190 3.11 10.40 -10.26
C PHE A 190 4.43 9.80 -10.70
N GLN A 191 4.74 8.62 -10.17
CA GLN A 191 5.98 7.92 -10.45
C GLN A 191 5.66 6.51 -10.95
N LEU A 192 6.27 6.17 -12.08
CA LEU A 192 6.30 4.81 -12.61
C LEU A 192 7.75 4.40 -12.79
N SER A 193 8.08 3.18 -12.39
CA SER A 193 9.43 2.62 -12.55
C SER A 193 9.34 1.21 -13.13
N CYS A 194 10.30 0.84 -13.97
CA CYS A 194 10.38 -0.51 -14.52
C CYS A 194 11.22 -1.40 -13.59
N TRP A 195 10.76 -2.63 -13.40
CA TRP A 195 11.42 -3.61 -12.52
C TRP A 195 12.86 -3.93 -12.97
N ASN A 196 13.18 -3.85 -14.27
CA ASN A 196 14.40 -4.46 -14.81
C ASN A 196 15.30 -3.59 -15.70
N GLY A 197 15.15 -2.27 -15.85
CA GLY A 197 16.16 -1.41 -16.51
C GLY A 197 16.76 -1.84 -17.87
N THR A 198 16.18 -2.80 -18.58
CA THR A 198 16.62 -3.27 -19.90
C THR A 198 16.00 -2.37 -20.97
N GLN A 199 16.62 -2.28 -22.16
CA GLN A 199 16.14 -1.40 -23.24
C GLN A 199 14.69 -1.69 -23.69
N LYS A 200 14.21 -2.93 -23.55
CA LYS A 200 12.81 -3.30 -23.80
C LYS A 200 11.83 -2.62 -22.83
N ASP A 201 12.31 -2.26 -21.64
CA ASP A 201 11.51 -1.63 -20.60
C ASP A 201 11.17 -0.17 -20.94
N ASP A 202 11.91 0.47 -21.85
CA ASP A 202 11.63 1.86 -22.26
C ASP A 202 10.37 1.96 -23.13
N ASP A 203 10.15 1.00 -24.04
CA ASP A 203 8.95 0.99 -24.87
C ASP A 203 7.72 0.57 -24.05
N ASP A 204 7.86 -0.42 -23.16
CA ASP A 204 6.82 -0.78 -22.20
C ASP A 204 6.46 0.39 -21.27
N LEU A 205 7.45 1.20 -20.85
CA LEU A 205 7.21 2.40 -20.05
C LEU A 205 6.48 3.49 -20.84
N LYS A 206 6.87 3.72 -22.11
CA LYS A 206 6.16 4.66 -22.98
C LYS A 206 4.71 4.24 -23.16
N ASP A 207 4.45 2.97 -23.44
CA ASP A 207 3.10 2.42 -23.60
C ASP A 207 2.29 2.57 -22.30
N ALA A 208 2.90 2.26 -21.15
CA ALA A 208 2.31 2.49 -19.83
C ALA A 208 1.92 3.96 -19.63
N LEU A 209 2.83 4.90 -19.92
CA LEU A 209 2.58 6.33 -19.79
C LEU A 209 1.48 6.79 -20.74
N TRP A 210 1.44 6.29 -21.97
CA TRP A 210 0.38 6.58 -22.94
C TRP A 210 -1.00 6.13 -22.45
N MET A 211 -1.10 4.95 -21.83
CA MET A 211 -2.36 4.46 -21.24
C MET A 211 -2.86 5.35 -20.10
N VAL A 212 -1.96 5.87 -19.27
CA VAL A 212 -2.33 6.65 -18.07
C VAL A 212 -2.63 8.12 -18.40
N ARG A 213 -1.93 8.70 -19.38
CA ARG A 213 -1.94 10.15 -19.68
C ARG A 213 -3.32 10.70 -20.02
N PHE A 214 -4.23 9.89 -20.56
CA PHE A 214 -5.56 10.37 -21.01
C PHE A 214 -6.62 10.50 -19.91
N ARG A 215 -6.37 10.03 -18.69
CA ARG A 215 -7.42 9.93 -17.65
C ARG A 215 -7.14 10.72 -16.37
N LEU A 216 -5.88 10.93 -16.00
CA LEU A 216 -5.53 11.71 -14.80
C LEU A 216 -5.71 13.23 -14.96
N HIS A 217 -5.83 13.73 -16.19
CA HIS A 217 -5.82 15.16 -16.50
C HIS A 217 -7.05 15.63 -17.28
N LYS A 218 -8.18 14.91 -17.27
CA LYS A 218 -9.40 15.47 -17.86
C LYS A 218 -9.71 16.78 -17.10
N PRO A 219 -9.57 17.96 -17.73
CA PRO A 219 -10.00 19.19 -17.12
C PRO A 219 -11.48 19.00 -16.85
N SER A 220 -11.89 19.28 -15.62
CA SER A 220 -13.29 19.50 -15.28
C SER A 220 -13.87 20.46 -16.31
N THR A 221 -14.51 19.94 -17.36
CA THR A 221 -15.38 20.74 -18.22
C THR A 221 -16.65 20.98 -17.41
N SER A 222 -16.54 21.89 -16.44
CA SER A 222 -17.70 22.61 -15.97
C SER A 222 -18.26 23.38 -17.17
N PRO A 223 -19.58 23.37 -17.39
CA PRO A 223 -20.20 24.24 -18.39
C PRO A 223 -19.93 25.69 -17.95
N SER A 224 -19.05 26.39 -18.66
CA SER A 224 -18.63 27.74 -18.31
C SER A 224 -19.76 28.74 -18.59
N SER A 225 -20.21 29.41 -17.54
CA SER A 225 -20.65 30.80 -17.65
C SER A 225 -19.42 31.66 -18.01
N ASN A 226 -19.57 32.48 -19.04
CA ASN A 226 -18.51 33.34 -19.57
C ASN A 226 -18.07 34.38 -18.53
N THR A 227 -16.87 34.25 -17.98
CA THR A 227 -16.17 35.38 -17.35
C THR A 227 -14.67 35.24 -17.56
N PRO A 228 -13.99 36.19 -18.21
CA PRO A 228 -12.57 36.09 -18.47
C PRO A 228 -11.76 36.53 -17.24
N LEU A 229 -10.80 35.72 -16.81
CA LEU A 229 -9.78 36.06 -15.81
C LEU A 229 -8.40 35.54 -16.22
N PRO A 230 -7.31 36.14 -15.70
CA PRO A 230 -6.07 36.37 -16.43
C PRO A 230 -5.07 35.22 -16.34
N MET A 231 -4.16 35.23 -17.31
CA MET A 231 -2.97 34.38 -17.40
C MET A 231 -2.04 34.55 -16.21
N SER A 232 -1.79 33.46 -15.47
CA SER A 232 -0.45 32.84 -15.34
C SER A 232 -0.35 31.98 -14.06
N ALA A 233 -0.22 30.67 -14.25
CA ALA A 233 0.41 29.78 -13.30
C ALA A 233 0.93 28.56 -14.07
N GLN A 234 2.22 28.57 -14.43
CA GLN A 234 2.91 27.38 -14.93
C GLN A 234 2.96 26.35 -13.79
N ARG A 235 2.31 25.19 -13.97
CA ARG A 235 2.50 24.01 -13.12
C ARG A 235 3.38 23.01 -13.87
N THR A 236 4.57 22.78 -13.33
CA THR A 236 5.57 21.84 -13.85
C THR A 236 5.17 20.42 -13.43
N ALA A 237 4.88 19.55 -14.40
CA ALA A 237 4.85 18.10 -14.19
C ALA A 237 6.28 17.58 -14.40
N SER A 238 6.98 17.27 -13.32
CA SER A 238 8.31 16.66 -13.40
C SER A 238 8.15 15.16 -13.59
N ILE A 239 8.28 14.68 -14.82
CA ILE A 239 8.53 13.27 -15.11
C ILE A 239 10.02 13.05 -14.83
N LEU A 240 10.35 12.59 -13.63
CA LEU A 240 11.71 12.14 -13.31
C LEU A 240 11.94 10.81 -14.02
N SER A 241 12.58 10.87 -15.19
CA SER A 241 13.21 9.74 -15.87
C SER A 241 14.39 9.27 -15.01
N CYS A 242 14.38 8.00 -14.60
CA CYS A 242 15.51 7.37 -13.93
C CYS A 242 16.69 7.23 -14.89
N ALA A 243 17.81 7.87 -14.58
CA ALA A 243 19.09 7.59 -15.20
C ALA A 243 19.56 6.18 -14.82
N SER A 244 19.73 5.31 -15.82
CA SER A 244 20.36 4.01 -15.69
C SER A 244 21.81 4.17 -15.25
N ARG A 245 22.11 3.73 -14.02
CA ARG A 245 23.48 3.65 -13.50
C ARG A 245 24.07 2.33 -13.98
N THR A 246 24.76 2.33 -15.11
CA THR A 246 25.61 1.21 -15.52
C THR A 246 26.71 1.04 -14.47
N LYS A 247 26.71 -0.09 -13.78
CA LYS A 247 27.89 -0.57 -13.07
C LYS A 247 28.70 -1.34 -14.08
N ASP A 248 29.81 -0.76 -14.52
CA ASP A 248 30.89 -1.50 -15.17
C ASP A 248 31.53 -2.41 -14.12
N GLY A 249 31.56 -3.70 -14.44
CA GLY A 249 32.23 -4.77 -13.72
C GLY A 249 32.36 -5.98 -14.64
#